data_AF-A0A522LGV3-F1
#
_entry.id   AF-A0A522LGV3-F1
#
_cell.length_a   1.000
_cell.length_b   1.000
_cell.length_c   1.000
_cell.angle_alpha   90.00
_cell.angle_beta   90.00
_cell.angle_gamma   90.00
#
_symmetry.space_group_name_H-M   'P 1'
#
loop_
_entity.id
_entity.type
_entity.pdbx_description
1 polymer ?
#
loop_
_entity_poly.entity_id
_entity_poly.type
_entity_poly.pdbx_seq_one_letter_code
_entity_poly.pdbx_strand_id
1 'polypeptide(L)'
;MEFEQLHQKLSPTIKRIAYRLNGHFRSFNHDDLYQEAVIHLWGNFLKGTLSDKTDSYILQGCYFHLKNYIRKVNERSGMVSIDAALCADSDTTIGELLGEHWACDDCREELHNKLLAQSIRNNGFSPREKMLLEYFSQGLTTRDIGKRLGVSHVAVLKMMKRIRQKCSRHLDGVKK
;
A
#
# COMPACT_ATOMS: atom_id res chain seq x y z
N MET A 1 8.31 -42.71 16.95
CA MET A 1 6.87 -42.41 16.83
C MET A 1 6.70 -41.66 15.52
N GLU A 2 5.89 -42.20 14.62
CA GLU A 2 5.58 -41.53 13.36
C GLU A 2 4.73 -40.29 13.62
N PHE A 3 4.88 -39.25 12.80
CA PHE A 3 4.10 -38.03 12.96
C PHE A 3 2.59 -38.29 12.88
N GLU A 4 2.18 -39.20 12.01
CA GLU A 4 0.77 -39.56 11.86
C GLU A 4 0.14 -40.05 13.17
N GLN A 5 0.89 -40.82 13.96
CA GLN A 5 0.44 -41.30 15.27
C GLN A 5 0.32 -40.15 16.28
N LEU A 6 1.31 -39.24 16.29
CA LEU A 6 1.29 -38.05 17.14
C LEU A 6 0.12 -37.12 16.77
N HIS A 7 -0.09 -36.92 15.47
CA HIS A 7 -1.17 -36.11 14.94
C HIS A 7 -2.54 -36.69 15.29
N GLN A 8 -2.77 -37.98 15.02
CA GLN A 8 -4.03 -38.66 15.38
C GLN A 8 -4.34 -38.52 16.87
N LYS A 9 -3.31 -38.67 17.73
CA LYS A 9 -3.44 -38.55 19.19
C LYS A 9 -3.84 -37.14 19.64
N LEU A 10 -3.17 -36.11 19.12
CA LEU A 10 -3.35 -34.73 19.60
C LEU A 10 -4.47 -33.97 18.88
N SER A 11 -4.83 -34.39 17.67
CA SER A 11 -5.79 -33.73 16.77
C SER A 11 -7.13 -33.40 17.44
N PRO A 12 -7.79 -34.29 18.20
CA PRO A 12 -9.06 -33.96 18.87
C PRO A 12 -8.95 -32.78 19.84
N THR A 13 -7.81 -32.66 20.53
CA THR A 13 -7.58 -31.56 21.48
C THR A 13 -7.16 -30.29 20.76
N ILE A 14 -6.36 -30.38 19.69
CA ILE A 14 -6.02 -29.23 18.84
C ILE A 14 -7.28 -28.63 18.22
N LYS A 15 -8.21 -29.46 17.71
CA LYS A 15 -9.52 -29.00 17.21
C LYS A 15 -10.33 -28.25 18.26
N ARG A 16 -10.38 -28.75 19.50
CA ARG A 16 -11.04 -28.05 20.63
C ARG A 16 -10.37 -26.72 20.95
N ILE A 17 -9.03 -26.65 20.90
CA ILE A 17 -8.29 -25.40 21.09
C ILE A 17 -8.63 -24.40 19.99
N ALA A 18 -8.57 -24.82 18.72
CA ALA A 18 -8.90 -23.98 17.56
C ALA A 18 -10.33 -23.45 17.63
N TYR A 19 -11.30 -24.32 17.97
CA TYR A 19 -12.70 -23.93 18.15
C TYR A 19 -12.89 -22.90 19.28
N ARG A 20 -12.22 -23.09 20.42
CA ARG A 20 -12.29 -22.16 21.56
C ARG A 20 -11.65 -20.80 21.26
N LEU A 21 -10.61 -20.78 20.43
CA LEU A 21 -9.92 -19.57 20.04
C LEU A 21 -10.59 -18.83 18.87
N ASN A 22 -11.52 -19.47 18.17
CA ASN A 22 -12.24 -18.87 17.06
C ASN A 22 -13.19 -17.77 17.56
N GLY A 23 -12.79 -16.51 17.39
CA GLY A 23 -13.59 -15.34 17.73
C GLY A 23 -14.07 -14.64 16.46
N HIS A 24 -15.10 -15.18 15.79
CA HIS A 24 -15.77 -14.61 14.61
C HIS A 24 -14.87 -13.75 13.69
N PHE A 25 -13.73 -14.32 13.30
CA PHE A 25 -12.79 -13.61 12.43
C PHE A 25 -13.34 -13.54 11.01
N ARG A 26 -13.06 -12.44 10.31
CA ARG A 26 -13.57 -12.21 8.95
C ARG A 26 -12.80 -12.99 7.88
N SER A 27 -11.51 -13.24 8.11
CA SER A 27 -10.58 -13.76 7.10
C SER A 27 -10.19 -15.22 7.26
N PHE A 28 -10.52 -15.85 8.39
CA PHE A 28 -10.20 -17.24 8.67
C PHE A 28 -11.18 -17.83 9.70
N ASN A 29 -11.28 -19.15 9.75
CA ASN A 29 -12.16 -19.88 10.64
C ASN A 29 -11.38 -20.88 11.53
N HIS A 30 -12.11 -21.76 12.23
CA HIS A 30 -11.51 -22.74 13.13
C HIS A 30 -10.76 -23.87 12.41
N ASP A 31 -11.12 -24.21 11.17
CA ASP A 31 -10.39 -25.18 10.36
C ASP A 31 -9.04 -24.62 9.93
N ASP A 32 -8.99 -23.34 9.56
CA ASP A 32 -7.73 -22.64 9.26
C ASP A 32 -6.82 -22.60 10.49
N LEU A 33 -7.37 -22.29 11.68
CA LEU A 33 -6.63 -22.34 12.93
C LEU A 33 -6.14 -23.74 13.27
N TYR A 34 -6.94 -24.78 12.99
CA TYR A 34 -6.50 -26.15 13.16
C TYR A 34 -5.32 -26.48 12.24
N GLN A 35 -5.40 -26.12 10.95
CA GLN A 35 -4.31 -26.33 9.99
C GLN A 35 -3.03 -25.61 10.43
N GLU A 36 -3.13 -24.34 10.84
CA GLU A 36 -2.00 -23.56 11.34
C GLU A 36 -1.32 -24.22 12.55
N ALA A 37 -2.11 -24.77 13.48
CA ALA A 37 -1.56 -25.53 14.61
C ALA A 37 -0.87 -26.84 14.18
N VAL A 38 -1.41 -27.54 13.18
CA VAL A 38 -0.81 -28.77 12.64
C VAL A 38 0.50 -28.46 11.92
N ILE A 39 0.57 -27.36 11.17
CA ILE A 39 1.82 -26.89 10.52
C ILE A 39 2.87 -26.57 11.58
N HIS A 40 2.49 -25.86 12.65
CA HIS A 40 3.39 -25.61 13.77
C HIS A 40 3.85 -26.89 14.46
N LEU A 41 2.95 -27.86 14.68
CA LEU A 41 3.29 -29.16 15.25
C LEU A 41 4.27 -29.93 14.37
N TRP A 42 4.01 -29.99 13.06
CA TRP A 42 4.89 -30.62 12.07
C TRP A 42 6.28 -29.99 12.04
N GLY A 43 6.34 -28.65 12.05
CA GLY A 43 7.62 -27.93 12.10
C GLY A 43 8.46 -28.25 13.34
N ASN A 44 7.83 -28.47 14.50
CA ASN A 44 8.54 -28.90 15.71
C ASN A 44 8.93 -30.38 15.66
N PHE A 45 8.08 -31.23 15.07
CA PHE A 45 8.39 -32.65 14.86
C PHE A 45 9.64 -32.83 13.99
N LEU A 46 9.71 -32.13 12.85
CA LEU A 46 10.88 -32.17 11.96
C LEU A 46 12.17 -31.68 12.61
N LYS A 47 12.07 -30.75 13.58
CA LYS A 47 13.23 -30.26 14.34
C LYS A 47 13.65 -31.19 15.47
N GLY A 48 12.91 -32.27 15.72
CA GLY A 48 13.19 -33.20 16.81
C GLY A 48 12.96 -32.63 18.22
N THR A 49 12.23 -31.52 18.36
CA THR A 49 12.05 -30.82 19.66
C THR A 49 10.93 -31.39 20.53
N LEU A 50 10.28 -32.46 20.07
CA LEU A 50 9.09 -33.03 20.70
C LEU A 50 9.35 -34.34 21.46
N SER A 51 10.51 -34.98 21.28
CA SER A 51 10.76 -36.34 21.78
C SER A 51 10.75 -36.46 23.30
N ASP A 52 11.06 -35.39 24.03
CA ASP A 52 11.11 -35.31 25.49
C ASP A 52 9.91 -34.56 26.09
N LYS A 53 8.93 -34.18 25.28
CA LYS A 53 7.82 -33.31 25.72
C LYS A 53 6.55 -34.10 26.00
N THR A 54 5.83 -33.68 27.03
CA THR A 54 4.51 -34.21 27.35
C THR A 54 3.46 -33.67 26.39
N ASP A 55 2.37 -34.41 26.20
CA ASP A 55 1.24 -33.96 25.37
C ASP A 55 0.74 -32.57 25.79
N SER A 56 0.64 -32.31 27.10
CA SER A 56 0.22 -31.02 27.65
C SER A 56 1.14 -29.88 27.21
N TYR A 57 2.46 -30.09 27.23
CA TYR A 57 3.43 -29.09 26.78
C TYR A 57 3.28 -28.80 25.28
N ILE A 58 3.13 -29.85 24.47
CA ILE A 58 2.96 -29.72 23.01
C ILE A 58 1.66 -28.97 22.68
N LEU A 59 0.56 -29.33 23.34
CA LEU A 59 -0.74 -28.68 23.17
C LEU A 59 -0.72 -27.22 23.62
N GLN A 60 -0.02 -26.92 24.72
CA GLN A 60 0.16 -25.56 25.21
C GLN A 60 1.01 -24.72 24.22
N GLY A 61 2.02 -25.32 23.60
CA GLY A 61 2.77 -24.72 22.50
C GLY A 61 1.88 -24.37 21.30
N CYS A 62 0.99 -25.29 20.89
CA CYS A 62 0.02 -25.03 19.83
C CYS A 62 -0.96 -23.90 20.21
N TYR A 63 -1.44 -23.86 21.45
CA TYR A 63 -2.31 -22.80 21.95
C TYR A 63 -1.64 -21.42 21.89
N PHE A 64 -0.40 -21.30 22.36
CA PHE A 64 0.31 -20.01 22.33
C PHE A 64 0.70 -19.59 20.92
N HIS A 65 1.05 -20.55 20.04
CA HIS A 65 1.27 -20.29 18.62
C HIS A 65 0.03 -19.67 17.98
N LEU A 66 -1.15 -20.29 18.17
CA LEU A 66 -2.40 -19.79 17.63
C LEU A 66 -2.77 -18.41 18.19
N LYS A 67 -2.58 -18.14 19.49
CA LYS A 67 -2.79 -16.79 20.04
C LYS A 67 -1.91 -15.75 19.37
N ASN A 68 -0.64 -16.07 19.12
CA ASN A 68 0.27 -15.15 18.45
C ASN A 68 -0.08 -14.98 16.96
N TYR A 69 -0.49 -16.05 16.29
CA TYR A 69 -0.99 -16.01 14.92
C TYR A 69 -2.21 -15.08 14.81
N ILE A 70 -3.24 -15.30 15.64
CA ILE A 70 -4.44 -14.48 15.69
C ILE A 70 -4.08 -13.01 15.92
N ARG A 71 -3.20 -12.70 16.89
CA ARG A 71 -2.75 -11.33 17.14
C ARG A 71 -2.15 -10.68 15.88
N LYS A 72 -1.23 -11.38 15.20
CA LYS A 72 -0.55 -10.87 14.00
C LYS A 72 -1.49 -10.67 12.81
N VAL A 73 -2.49 -11.54 12.65
CA VAL A 73 -3.47 -11.41 11.56
C VAL A 73 -4.48 -10.30 11.89
N ASN A 74 -4.91 -10.18 13.14
CA ASN A 74 -5.89 -9.17 13.56
C ASN A 74 -5.31 -7.74 13.61
N GLU A 75 -4.00 -7.58 13.79
CA GLU A 75 -3.32 -6.28 13.62
C GLU A 75 -3.47 -5.72 12.18
N ARG A 76 -3.84 -6.53 11.19
CA ARG A 76 -3.97 -6.14 9.77
C ARG A 76 -5.34 -5.60 9.37
N SER A 77 -5.91 -4.76 10.22
CA SER A 77 -6.88 -3.71 9.85
C SER A 77 -8.35 -4.13 9.73
N GLY A 78 -9.23 -3.22 10.14
CA GLY A 78 -10.66 -3.27 9.88
C GLY A 78 -10.94 -3.10 8.38
N MET A 79 -10.70 -4.16 7.63
CA MET A 79 -11.03 -4.20 6.20
C MET A 79 -12.54 -4.22 6.02
N VAL A 80 -13.02 -3.31 5.18
CA VAL A 80 -14.40 -3.28 4.68
C VAL A 80 -14.35 -3.74 3.23
N SER A 81 -15.31 -4.57 2.83
CA SER A 81 -15.41 -4.98 1.42
C SER A 81 -15.72 -3.77 0.55
N ILE A 82 -15.08 -3.66 -0.61
CA ILE A 82 -15.42 -2.63 -1.60
C ILE A 82 -16.85 -2.82 -2.11
N ASP A 83 -17.30 -4.07 -2.17
CA ASP A 83 -18.67 -4.44 -2.56
C ASP A 83 -19.68 -4.30 -1.40
N ALA A 84 -19.25 -3.80 -0.23
CA ALA A 84 -20.20 -3.54 0.85
C ALA A 84 -21.14 -2.41 0.44
N ALA A 85 -22.45 -2.64 0.63
CA ALA A 85 -23.45 -1.60 0.47
C ALA A 85 -23.17 -0.44 1.44
N LEU A 86 -23.27 0.80 0.94
CA LEU A 86 -23.05 2.00 1.73
C LEU A 86 -24.20 2.25 2.73
N CYS A 87 -25.42 1.94 2.33
CA CYS A 87 -26.63 2.05 3.15
C CYS A 87 -27.55 0.85 2.88
N ALA A 88 -28.39 0.52 3.86
CA ALA A 88 -29.30 -0.64 3.79
C ALA A 88 -30.33 -0.52 2.65
N ASP A 89 -30.64 0.70 2.21
CA ASP A 89 -31.68 0.99 1.21
C ASP A 89 -31.11 1.42 -0.16
N SER A 90 -29.80 1.33 -0.34
CA SER A 90 -29.13 1.71 -1.59
C SER A 90 -28.38 0.52 -2.19
N ASP A 91 -28.54 0.30 -3.49
CA ASP A 91 -27.73 -0.66 -4.25
C ASP A 91 -26.29 -0.16 -4.44
N THR A 92 -25.98 1.07 -4.04
CA THR A 92 -24.67 1.68 -4.23
C THR A 92 -23.61 1.09 -3.29
N THR A 93 -22.52 0.60 -3.89
CA THR A 93 -21.38 0.03 -3.16
C THR A 93 -20.33 1.08 -2.83
N ILE A 94 -19.45 0.79 -1.86
CA ILE A 94 -18.29 1.63 -1.55
C ILE A 94 -17.41 1.81 -2.81
N GLY A 95 -17.28 0.76 -3.62
CA GLY A 95 -16.50 0.78 -4.85
C GLY A 95 -17.01 1.75 -5.90
N GLU A 96 -18.32 1.82 -6.09
CA GLU A 96 -18.94 2.73 -7.06
C GLU A 96 -18.67 4.20 -6.67
N LEU A 97 -18.85 4.54 -5.39
CA LEU A 97 -18.56 5.89 -4.87
C LEU A 97 -17.09 6.29 -5.07
N LEU A 98 -16.16 5.37 -4.76
CA LEU A 98 -14.73 5.64 -4.92
C LEU A 98 -14.32 5.71 -6.41
N GLY A 99 -14.94 4.89 -7.25
CA GLY A 99 -14.72 4.89 -8.70
C GLY A 99 -15.08 6.22 -9.34
N GLU A 100 -16.18 6.85 -8.93
CA GLU A 100 -16.57 8.19 -9.39
C GLU A 100 -15.58 9.28 -8.94
N HIS A 101 -15.04 9.18 -7.72
CA HIS A 101 -14.08 10.15 -7.21
C HIS A 101 -12.72 10.09 -7.91
N TRP A 102 -12.31 8.90 -8.34
CA TRP A 102 -11.05 8.71 -9.08
C TRP A 102 -11.21 8.83 -10.60
N ALA A 103 -12.42 8.69 -11.12
CA ALA A 103 -12.80 9.13 -12.46
C ALA A 103 -12.98 10.66 -12.53
N CYS A 104 -12.17 11.41 -11.78
CA CYS A 104 -11.99 12.85 -11.97
C CYS A 104 -11.25 13.08 -13.30
N ASP A 105 -11.97 12.82 -14.39
CA ASP A 105 -11.74 13.41 -15.69
C ASP A 105 -12.25 14.85 -15.66
N ASP A 106 -11.85 15.63 -14.63
CA ASP A 106 -12.05 17.08 -14.64
C ASP A 106 -11.09 17.68 -15.66
N CYS A 107 -11.40 17.40 -16.92
CA CYS A 107 -10.75 17.94 -18.09
C CYS A 107 -10.73 19.47 -18.05
N ARG A 108 -11.57 20.12 -17.22
CA ARG A 108 -11.53 21.57 -17.01
C ARG A 108 -10.30 21.98 -16.23
N GLU A 109 -9.91 21.26 -15.17
CA GLU A 109 -8.68 21.56 -14.44
C GLU A 109 -7.46 21.29 -15.32
N GLU A 110 -7.44 20.16 -16.04
CA GLU A 110 -6.34 19.86 -16.97
C GLU A 110 -6.26 20.87 -18.12
N LEU A 111 -7.39 21.25 -18.72
CA LEU A 111 -7.48 22.28 -19.77
C LEU A 111 -7.07 23.64 -19.22
N HIS A 112 -7.53 24.01 -18.03
CA HIS A 112 -7.15 25.26 -17.37
C HIS A 112 -5.64 25.30 -17.12
N ASN A 113 -5.05 24.21 -16.62
CA ASN A 113 -3.61 24.07 -16.42
C ASN A 113 -2.84 24.17 -17.74
N LYS A 114 -3.32 23.55 -18.82
CA LYS A 114 -2.72 23.67 -20.16
C LYS A 114 -2.79 25.10 -20.70
N LEU A 115 -3.93 25.77 -20.58
CA LEU A 115 -4.13 27.16 -21.02
C LEU A 115 -3.28 28.14 -20.21
N LEU A 116 -3.21 27.97 -18.88
CA LEU A 116 -2.33 28.74 -18.01
C LEU A 116 -0.86 28.53 -18.38
N ALA A 117 -0.43 27.28 -18.56
CA ALA A 117 0.94 26.96 -18.96
C ALA A 117 1.29 27.61 -20.32
N GLN A 118 0.38 27.58 -21.29
CA GLN A 118 0.56 28.25 -22.58
C GLN A 118 0.62 29.78 -22.45
N SER A 119 -0.26 30.38 -21.64
CA SER A 119 -0.28 31.83 -21.38
C SER A 119 1.04 32.31 -20.76
N ILE A 120 1.53 31.62 -19.72
CA ILE A 120 2.80 31.93 -19.06
C ILE A 120 3.96 31.72 -20.04
N ARG A 121 3.92 30.63 -20.82
CA ARG A 121 4.95 30.36 -21.84
C ARG A 121 4.99 31.45 -22.90
N ASN A 122 3.86 31.99 -23.34
CA ASN A 122 3.81 33.00 -24.40
C ASN A 122 4.19 34.40 -23.91
N ASN A 123 3.81 34.77 -22.69
CA ASN A 123 3.94 36.15 -22.20
C ASN A 123 4.94 36.37 -21.04
N GLY A 124 5.52 35.30 -20.46
CA GLY A 124 6.41 35.40 -19.29
C GLY A 124 7.83 34.88 -19.49
N PHE A 125 8.05 33.95 -20.42
CA PHE A 125 9.35 33.29 -20.61
C PHE A 125 10.11 33.78 -21.84
N SER A 126 11.40 34.03 -21.64
CA SER A 126 12.37 34.25 -22.71
C SER A 126 12.60 32.96 -23.51
N PRO A 127 13.11 33.05 -24.75
CA PRO A 127 13.42 31.87 -25.57
C PRO A 127 14.32 30.85 -24.86
N ARG A 128 15.29 31.36 -24.09
CA ARG A 128 16.23 30.54 -23.32
C ARG A 128 15.57 29.80 -22.16
N GLU A 129 14.57 30.41 -21.52
CA GLU A 129 13.77 29.77 -20.47
C GLU A 129 12.81 28.73 -21.04
N LYS A 130 12.25 28.96 -22.24
CA LYS A 130 11.41 27.98 -22.95
C LYS A 130 12.21 26.72 -23.30
N MET A 131 13.39 26.88 -23.89
CA MET A 131 14.30 25.77 -24.18
C MET A 131 14.69 24.99 -22.91
N LEU A 132 14.94 25.70 -21.80
CA LEU A 132 15.25 25.06 -20.53
C LEU A 132 14.11 24.15 -20.05
N LEU A 133 12.86 24.60 -20.16
CA LEU A 133 11.68 23.79 -19.81
C LEU A 133 11.49 22.60 -20.75
N GLU A 134 11.75 22.75 -22.04
CA GLU A 134 11.70 21.64 -23.01
C GLU A 134 12.73 20.54 -22.70
N TYR A 135 13.94 20.91 -22.28
CA TYR A 135 14.92 19.91 -21.85
C TYR A 135 14.51 19.21 -20.56
N PHE A 136 13.86 19.92 -19.63
CA PHE A 136 13.29 19.26 -18.44
C PHE A 136 12.12 18.34 -18.79
N SER A 137 11.26 18.70 -19.74
CA SER A 137 10.15 17.82 -20.17
C SER A 137 10.64 16.55 -20.87
N GLN A 138 11.84 16.58 -21.45
CA GLN A 138 12.52 15.41 -22.00
C GLN A 138 13.23 14.55 -20.94
N GLY A 139 13.17 14.93 -19.65
CA GLY A 139 13.76 14.18 -18.54
C GLY A 139 15.27 14.40 -18.33
N LEU A 140 15.87 15.45 -18.92
CA LEU A 140 17.31 15.70 -18.76
C LEU A 140 17.66 16.21 -17.36
N THR A 141 18.83 15.81 -16.86
CA THR A 141 19.35 16.32 -15.60
C THR A 141 19.92 17.74 -15.76
N THR A 142 20.02 18.48 -14.64
CA THR A 142 20.61 19.84 -14.63
C THR A 142 22.05 19.88 -15.15
N ARG A 143 22.80 18.79 -14.99
CA ARG A 143 24.17 18.65 -15.52
C ARG A 143 24.19 18.47 -17.03
N ASP A 144 23.28 17.67 -17.58
CA ASP A 144 23.17 17.45 -19.02
C ASP A 144 22.71 18.71 -19.74
N ILE A 145 21.74 19.41 -19.13
CA ILE A 145 21.26 20.70 -19.62
C ILE A 145 22.38 21.75 -19.60
N GLY A 146 23.17 21.79 -18.52
CA GLY A 146 24.32 22.69 -18.43
C GLY A 146 25.32 22.47 -19.56
N LYS A 147 25.67 21.21 -19.83
CA LYS A 147 26.53 20.83 -20.96
C LYS A 147 25.95 21.27 -22.30
N ARG A 148 24.66 21.01 -22.55
CA ARG A 148 23.99 21.39 -23.82
C ARG A 148 23.88 22.90 -24.03
N LEU A 149 23.66 23.66 -22.95
CA LEU A 149 23.53 25.11 -23.00
C LEU A 149 24.85 25.87 -22.87
N GLY A 150 25.98 25.16 -22.71
CA GLY A 150 27.30 25.77 -22.50
C GLY A 150 27.41 26.56 -21.19
N VAL A 151 26.69 26.14 -20.13
CA VAL A 151 26.68 26.82 -18.83
C VAL A 151 26.89 25.85 -17.67
N SER A 152 27.28 26.36 -16.51
CA SER A 152 27.41 25.51 -15.31
C SER A 152 26.04 25.01 -14.82
N HIS A 153 26.00 23.84 -14.18
CA HIS A 153 24.78 23.30 -13.58
C HIS A 153 24.17 24.24 -12.53
N VAL A 154 25.00 25.03 -11.84
CA VAL A 154 24.55 26.07 -10.89
C VAL A 154 23.81 27.20 -11.62
N ALA A 155 24.26 27.59 -12.82
CA ALA A 155 23.56 28.58 -13.63
C ALA A 155 22.18 28.06 -14.07
N VAL A 156 22.06 26.76 -14.38
CA VAL A 156 20.78 26.09 -14.67
C VAL A 156 19.82 26.18 -13.48
N LEU A 157 20.29 25.91 -12.25
CA LEU A 157 19.48 26.06 -11.04
C LEU A 157 19.02 27.51 -10.82
N LYS A 158 19.87 28.51 -11.08
CA LYS A 158 19.51 29.93 -11.00
C LYS A 158 18.48 30.33 -12.06
N MET A 159 18.54 29.76 -13.27
CA MET A 159 17.51 29.96 -14.29
C MET A 159 16.18 29.33 -13.87
N MET A 160 16.21 28.11 -13.33
CA MET A 160 15.01 27.43 -12.82
C MET A 160 14.34 28.20 -11.67
N LYS A 161 15.13 28.79 -10.77
CA LYS A 161 14.61 29.65 -9.69
C LYS A 161 13.87 30.88 -10.23
N ARG A 162 14.39 31.52 -11.29
CA ARG A 162 13.75 32.66 -11.95
C ARG A 162 12.44 32.27 -12.64
N ILE A 163 12.42 31.10 -13.31
CA ILE A 163 11.20 30.55 -13.91
C ILE A 163 10.12 30.34 -12.84
N ARG A 164 10.46 29.71 -11.70
CA ARG A 164 9.51 29.52 -10.58
C ARG A 164 8.94 30.84 -10.08
N GLN A 165 9.78 31.85 -9.90
CA GLN A 165 9.32 33.19 -9.47
C GLN A 165 8.36 33.83 -10.46
N LYS A 166 8.58 33.65 -11.77
CA LYS A 166 7.66 34.11 -12.81
C LYS A 166 6.33 33.36 -12.75
N CYS A 167 6.35 32.03 -12.61
CA CYS A 167 5.12 31.24 -12.44
C CYS A 167 4.31 31.69 -11.23
N SER A 168 4.96 31.90 -10.06
CA SER A 168 4.28 32.34 -8.84
C SER A 168 3.56 33.68 -9.02
N ARG A 169 4.18 34.66 -9.69
CA ARG A 169 3.54 35.95 -9.96
C ARG A 169 2.28 35.84 -10.83
N HIS A 170 2.27 34.91 -11.78
CA HIS A 170 1.09 34.66 -12.61
C HIS A 170 -0.02 33.92 -11.86
N LEU A 171 0.33 33.06 -10.89
CA LEU A 171 -0.64 32.40 -10.00
C LEU A 171 -1.31 33.39 -9.03
N ASP A 172 -0.54 34.33 -8.48
CA ASP A 172 -1.07 35.33 -7.54
C ASP A 172 -1.91 36.42 -8.25
N GLY A 173 -1.65 36.70 -9.52
CA GLY A 173 -2.41 37.68 -10.32
C GLY A 173 -3.81 37.22 -10.75
N VAL A 174 -4.12 35.92 -10.66
CA VAL A 174 -5.44 35.34 -10.99
C VAL A 174 -6.42 35.39 -9.79
N LYS A 175 -5.94 35.73 -8.59
CA LYS A 175 -6.77 35.84 -7.35
C LYS A 175 -7.47 37.21 -7.17
N LYS A 176 -7.78 37.94 -8.23
CA LYS A 176 -8.57 39.18 -8.16
C LYS A 176 -9.82 39.10 -9.02
#